data_AF-A0A975N1D1-F1
#
_entry.id   AF-A0A975N1D1-F1
#
_cell.length_a   1.000
_cell.length_b   1.000
_cell.length_c   1.000
_cell.angle_alpha   90.00
_cell.angle_beta   90.00
_cell.angle_gamma   90.00
#
_symmetry.space_group_name_H-M   'P 1'
#
loop_
_entity.id
_entity.type
_entity.pdbx_description
1 polymer ?
#
loop_
_entity_poly.entity_id
_entity_poly.type
_entity_poly.pdbx_seq_one_letter_code
_entity_poly.pdbx_strand_id
1 'polypeptide(L)'
;MSVERGATASEAERIVLVLENDLRANPEDSAVRVRLANALEALAWDVRSLTREQRPVITSAHQLRVCEHVANRILQLQVDDERLNAAARELLAEVSAGRGWTWAHQARALGLGLLVVVGGLLGVVFAGLGESVLFVVVAAVVSSGALAVVVLAHRRERWRVEAERVAPLVWVPKP
;
A
#
# COMPACT_ATOMS: atom_id res chain seq x y z
N MET A 1 -0.77 -20.37 -18.10
CA MET A 1 -0.85 -18.91 -17.85
C MET A 1 -0.41 -18.44 -16.46
N SER A 2 -0.91 -18.93 -15.30
CA SER A 2 -0.35 -18.48 -14.00
C SER A 2 1.11 -18.93 -13.78
N VAL A 3 1.46 -20.12 -14.26
CA VAL A 3 2.85 -20.62 -14.25
C VAL A 3 3.75 -19.80 -15.19
N GLU A 4 3.22 -19.34 -16.32
CA GLU A 4 3.98 -18.51 -17.27
C GLU A 4 4.33 -17.14 -16.69
N ARG A 5 3.44 -16.46 -15.94
CA ARG A 5 3.80 -15.19 -15.28
C ARG A 5 4.76 -15.35 -14.12
N GLY A 6 4.67 -16.45 -13.37
CA GLY A 6 5.68 -16.77 -12.36
C GLY A 6 7.06 -16.95 -13.01
N ALA A 7 7.09 -17.58 -14.18
CA ALA A 7 8.31 -17.70 -14.98
C ALA A 7 8.78 -16.34 -15.54
N THR A 8 7.90 -15.49 -16.06
CA THR A 8 8.28 -14.17 -16.62
C THR A 8 8.77 -13.21 -15.55
N ALA A 9 8.14 -13.16 -14.37
CA ALA A 9 8.63 -12.34 -13.25
C ALA A 9 10.04 -12.77 -12.82
N SER A 10 10.28 -14.09 -12.73
CA SER A 10 11.62 -14.63 -12.44
C SER A 10 12.66 -14.34 -13.54
N GLU A 11 12.21 -14.14 -14.78
CA GLU A 11 13.06 -13.79 -15.91
C GLU A 11 13.37 -12.29 -15.91
N ALA A 12 12.37 -11.43 -15.69
CA ALA A 12 12.53 -10.00 -15.56
C ALA A 12 13.48 -9.65 -14.40
N GLU A 13 13.36 -10.31 -13.24
CA GLU A 13 14.30 -10.14 -12.13
C GLU A 13 15.73 -10.52 -12.50
N ARG A 14 15.91 -11.62 -13.26
CA ARG A 14 17.23 -12.05 -13.75
C ARG A 14 17.81 -11.03 -14.72
N ILE A 15 17.03 -10.51 -15.66
CA ILE A 15 17.46 -9.49 -16.62
C ILE A 15 17.90 -8.22 -15.89
N VAL A 16 17.10 -7.75 -14.92
CA VAL A 16 17.45 -6.59 -14.09
C VAL A 16 18.76 -6.82 -13.35
N LEU A 17 18.97 -8.00 -12.77
CA LEU A 17 20.21 -8.32 -12.05
C LEU A 17 21.44 -8.34 -12.95
N VAL A 18 21.33 -8.87 -14.17
CA VAL A 18 22.41 -8.83 -15.16
C VAL A 18 22.72 -7.39 -15.55
N LEU A 19 21.72 -6.58 -15.88
CA LEU A 19 21.90 -5.19 -16.29
C LEU A 19 22.44 -4.30 -15.16
N GLU A 20 22.06 -4.57 -13.90
CA GLU A 20 22.64 -3.91 -12.73
C GLU A 20 24.13 -4.23 -12.58
N ASN A 21 24.53 -5.48 -12.82
CA ASN A 21 25.95 -5.86 -12.79
C ASN A 21 26.73 -5.19 -13.94
N ASP A 22 26.15 -5.16 -15.15
CA ASP A 22 26.75 -4.49 -16.30
C ASP A 22 26.93 -2.98 -16.03
N LEU A 23 25.94 -2.33 -15.41
CA LEU A 23 26.02 -0.92 -15.05
C LEU A 23 27.08 -0.68 -13.96
N ARG A 24 27.25 -1.60 -13.01
CA ARG A 24 28.34 -1.50 -12.02
C ARG A 24 29.72 -1.62 -12.67
N ALA A 25 29.84 -2.47 -13.69
CA ALA A 25 31.08 -2.61 -14.45
C ALA A 25 31.37 -1.37 -15.30
N ASN A 26 30.33 -0.76 -15.90
CA ASN A 26 30.45 0.42 -16.76
C ASN A 26 29.40 1.50 -16.40
N PRO A 27 29.64 2.34 -15.38
CA PRO A 27 28.64 3.30 -14.88
C PRO A 27 28.22 4.38 -15.88
N GLU A 28 29.12 4.75 -16.80
CA GLU A 28 28.89 5.84 -17.76
C GLU A 28 28.07 5.39 -18.98
N ASP A 29 27.87 4.08 -19.18
CA ASP A 29 27.16 3.55 -20.35
C ASP A 29 25.66 3.93 -20.30
N SER A 30 25.29 4.90 -21.12
CA SER A 30 23.90 5.38 -21.24
C SER A 30 22.97 4.33 -21.85
N ALA A 31 23.46 3.46 -22.73
CA ALA A 31 22.64 2.42 -23.33
C ALA A 31 22.27 1.34 -22.29
N VAL A 32 23.20 1.00 -21.38
CA VAL A 32 22.89 0.10 -20.26
C VAL A 32 21.84 0.71 -19.34
N ARG A 33 21.97 2.01 -18.99
CA ARG A 33 20.98 2.73 -18.16
C ARG A 33 19.57 2.68 -18.77
N VAL A 34 19.45 2.94 -20.08
CA VAL A 34 18.16 2.86 -20.79
C VAL A 34 17.61 1.43 -20.80
N ARG A 35 18.43 0.42 -21.08
CA ARG A 35 17.98 -0.98 -21.04
C ARG A 35 17.51 -1.38 -19.64
N LEU A 36 18.25 -1.00 -18.61
CA LEU A 36 17.90 -1.26 -17.21
C LEU A 36 16.59 -0.57 -16.83
N ALA A 37 16.39 0.69 -17.23
CA ALA A 37 15.15 1.41 -16.95
C ALA A 37 13.93 0.75 -17.60
N ASN A 38 14.04 0.27 -18.84
CA ASN A 38 12.97 -0.48 -19.51
C ASN A 38 12.73 -1.85 -18.86
N ALA A 39 13.79 -2.57 -18.47
CA ALA A 39 13.66 -3.85 -17.77
C ALA A 39 12.98 -3.68 -16.39
N LEU A 40 13.31 -2.60 -15.68
CA LEU A 40 12.68 -2.21 -14.43
C LEU A 40 11.19 -1.87 -14.63
N GLU A 41 10.83 -1.11 -15.66
CA GLU A 41 9.43 -0.83 -15.99
C GLU A 41 8.64 -2.12 -16.27
N ALA A 42 9.21 -3.04 -17.06
CA ALA A 42 8.61 -4.35 -17.32
C ALA A 42 8.45 -5.18 -16.03
N LEU A 43 9.44 -5.17 -15.14
CA LEU A 43 9.35 -5.85 -13.84
C LEU A 43 8.21 -5.28 -12.99
N ALA A 44 8.03 -3.96 -12.95
CA ALA A 44 6.91 -3.34 -12.23
C ALA A 44 5.55 -3.68 -12.85
N TRP A 45 5.48 -3.95 -14.15
CA TRP A 45 4.27 -4.45 -14.80
C TRP A 45 3.97 -5.88 -14.37
N ASP A 46 4.96 -6.77 -14.47
CA ASP A 46 4.82 -8.21 -14.20
C ASP A 46 4.52 -8.54 -12.73
N VAL A 47 5.09 -7.76 -11.81
CA VAL A 47 4.89 -7.93 -10.37
C VAL A 47 3.47 -7.54 -9.95
N ARG A 48 2.84 -6.58 -10.62
CA ARG A 48 1.49 -6.12 -10.28
C ARG A 48 0.43 -7.14 -10.69
N SER A 49 -0.63 -7.22 -9.89
CA SER A 49 -1.79 -8.05 -10.23
C SER A 49 -2.60 -7.34 -11.33
N LEU A 50 -3.27 -8.10 -12.20
CA LEU A 50 -4.16 -7.53 -13.21
C LEU A 50 -5.62 -7.71 -12.80
N THR A 51 -6.40 -6.65 -12.96
CA THR A 51 -7.87 -6.75 -12.91
C THR A 51 -8.41 -7.42 -14.18
N ARG A 52 -9.69 -7.78 -14.19
CA ARG A 52 -10.38 -8.26 -15.41
C ARG A 52 -10.26 -7.32 -16.61
N GLU A 53 -10.10 -6.02 -16.38
CA GLU A 53 -9.93 -4.99 -17.41
C GLU A 53 -8.46 -4.82 -17.84
N GLN A 54 -7.57 -5.74 -17.48
CA GLN A 54 -6.12 -5.66 -17.76
C GLN A 54 -5.45 -4.42 -17.15
N ARG A 55 -6.01 -3.87 -16.06
CA ARG A 55 -5.37 -2.77 -15.34
C ARG A 55 -4.46 -3.33 -14.25
N PRO A 56 -3.18 -2.90 -14.20
CA PRO A 56 -2.28 -3.30 -13.13
C PRO A 56 -2.68 -2.64 -11.81
N VAL A 57 -2.68 -3.43 -10.74
CA VAL A 57 -3.05 -3.03 -9.38
C VAL A 57 -2.10 -3.66 -8.36
N ILE A 58 -1.75 -2.88 -7.33
CA ILE A 58 -0.95 -3.33 -6.20
C ILE A 58 -1.88 -3.96 -5.16
N THR A 59 -1.74 -5.26 -4.92
CA THR A 59 -2.61 -6.04 -4.02
C THR A 59 -1.90 -6.57 -2.78
N SER A 60 -0.57 -6.39 -2.69
CA SER A 60 0.23 -6.83 -1.56
C SER A 60 1.29 -5.82 -1.15
N ALA A 61 1.70 -5.87 0.12
CA ALA A 61 2.81 -5.07 0.64
C ALA A 61 4.14 -5.39 -0.06
N HIS A 62 4.33 -6.61 -0.55
CA HIS A 62 5.52 -6.98 -1.30
C HIS A 62 5.56 -6.27 -2.66
N GLN A 63 4.46 -6.33 -3.42
CA GLN A 63 4.34 -5.60 -4.69
C GLN A 63 4.55 -4.10 -4.48
N LEU A 64 3.99 -3.51 -3.43
CA LEU A 64 4.15 -2.10 -3.10
C LEU A 64 5.63 -1.72 -2.91
N ARG A 65 6.38 -2.54 -2.16
CA ARG A 65 7.83 -2.32 -1.95
C ARG A 65 8.63 -2.48 -3.25
N VAL A 66 8.30 -3.46 -4.08
CA VAL A 66 9.00 -3.68 -5.34
C VAL A 66 8.74 -2.53 -6.31
N CYS A 67 7.48 -2.12 -6.49
CA CYS A 67 7.13 -0.98 -7.35
C CYS A 67 7.81 0.32 -6.89
N GLU A 68 7.88 0.57 -5.58
CA GLU A 68 8.59 1.73 -5.04
C GLU A 68 10.09 1.68 -5.31
N HIS A 69 10.71 0.51 -5.10
CA HIS A 69 12.14 0.33 -5.38
C HIS A 69 12.43 0.56 -6.86
N VAL A 70 11.66 -0.07 -7.73
CA VAL A 70 11.75 0.06 -9.19
C VAL A 70 11.62 1.52 -9.63
N ALA A 71 10.58 2.22 -9.17
CA ALA A 71 10.32 3.59 -9.59
C ALA A 71 11.43 4.55 -9.14
N ASN A 72 11.89 4.42 -7.89
CA ASN A 72 13.05 5.18 -7.41
C ASN A 72 14.30 4.86 -8.20
N ARG A 73 14.53 3.58 -8.54
CA ARG A 73 15.70 3.16 -9.30
C ARG A 73 15.70 3.75 -10.71
N ILE A 74 14.56 3.74 -11.41
CA ILE A 74 14.43 4.38 -12.74
C ILE A 74 14.81 5.87 -12.67
N LEU A 75 14.29 6.61 -11.68
CA LEU A 75 14.60 8.03 -11.52
C LEU A 75 16.09 8.29 -11.17
N GLN A 76 16.73 7.37 -10.45
CA GLN A 76 18.16 7.45 -10.14
C GLN A 76 19.06 7.20 -11.37
N LEU A 77 18.58 6.48 -12.38
CA LEU A 77 19.35 6.23 -13.59
C LEU A 77 19.53 7.50 -14.45
N GLN A 78 18.71 8.53 -14.22
CA GLN A 78 18.77 9.82 -14.94
C GLN A 78 18.83 9.63 -16.46
N VAL A 79 17.94 8.78 -16.98
CA VAL A 79 17.80 8.55 -18.42
C VAL A 79 17.07 9.72 -19.08
N ASP A 80 17.54 10.16 -20.25
CA ASP A 80 16.93 11.18 -21.10
C ASP A 80 15.68 10.67 -21.83
N ASP A 81 14.86 9.87 -21.16
CA ASP A 81 13.56 9.41 -21.64
C ASP A 81 12.46 9.89 -20.69
N GLU A 82 11.79 10.97 -21.08
CA GLU A 82 10.74 11.59 -20.27
C GLU A 82 9.54 10.65 -20.06
N ARG A 83 9.30 9.70 -20.98
CA ARG A 83 8.22 8.71 -20.81
C ARG A 83 8.50 7.82 -19.60
N LEU A 84 9.74 7.32 -19.48
CA LEU A 84 10.16 6.48 -18.36
C LEU A 84 10.14 7.27 -17.04
N ASN A 85 10.63 8.51 -17.05
CA ASN A 85 10.62 9.37 -15.86
C ASN A 85 9.20 9.76 -15.42
N ALA A 86 8.28 9.98 -16.36
CA ALA A 86 6.87 10.21 -16.06
C ALA A 86 6.20 8.96 -15.48
N ALA A 87 6.40 7.79 -16.10
CA ALA A 87 5.86 6.53 -15.62
C ALA A 87 6.37 6.18 -14.21
N ALA A 88 7.65 6.41 -13.92
CA ALA A 88 8.22 6.19 -12.59
C ALA A 88 7.62 7.15 -11.54
N ARG A 89 7.40 8.42 -11.87
CA ARG A 89 6.74 9.38 -10.98
C ARG A 89 5.28 9.02 -10.72
N GLU A 90 4.55 8.58 -11.75
CA GLU A 90 3.17 8.10 -11.61
C GLU A 90 3.10 6.88 -10.70
N LEU A 91 4.03 5.92 -10.87
CA LEU A 91 4.12 4.74 -10.00
C LEU A 91 4.45 5.12 -8.54
N LEU A 92 5.32 6.10 -8.29
CA LEU A 92 5.56 6.62 -6.93
C LEU A 92 4.33 7.33 -6.36
N ALA A 93 3.58 8.06 -7.19
CA ALA A 93 2.32 8.67 -6.78
C ALA A 93 1.30 7.59 -6.38
N GLU A 94 1.20 6.49 -7.14
CA GLU A 94 0.34 5.35 -6.82
C GLU A 94 0.77 4.67 -5.50
N VAL A 95 2.07 4.40 -5.33
CA VAL A 95 2.63 3.82 -4.10
C VAL A 95 2.37 4.72 -2.88
N SER A 96 2.64 6.02 -3.00
CA SER A 96 2.44 6.97 -1.90
C SER A 96 0.96 7.12 -1.54
N ALA A 97 0.07 7.13 -2.53
CA ALA A 97 -1.38 7.07 -2.31
C ALA A 97 -1.78 5.77 -1.61
N GLY A 98 -1.18 4.64 -1.99
CA GLY A 98 -1.39 3.33 -1.37
C GLY A 98 -0.95 3.25 0.10
N ARG A 99 0.13 3.94 0.47
CA ARG A 99 0.62 4.09 1.86
C ARG A 99 -0.22 5.04 2.72
N GLY A 100 -1.11 5.80 2.09
CA GLY A 100 -2.08 6.63 2.81
C GLY A 100 -2.95 5.78 3.73
N TRP A 101 -3.14 6.23 4.96
CA TRP A 101 -4.03 5.54 5.89
C TRP A 101 -5.48 5.98 5.64
N THR A 102 -6.37 5.02 5.42
CA THR A 102 -7.80 5.28 5.24
C THR A 102 -8.63 4.44 6.20
N TRP A 103 -9.86 4.89 6.45
CA TRP A 103 -10.82 4.15 7.25
C TRP A 103 -11.47 3.09 6.36
N ALA A 104 -11.19 1.80 6.63
CA ALA A 104 -11.72 0.70 5.81
C ALA A 104 -13.26 0.71 5.75
N HIS A 105 -13.91 1.03 6.88
CA HIS A 105 -15.36 1.12 7.02
C HIS A 105 -15.77 2.35 7.82
N GLN A 106 -15.80 3.51 7.16
CA GLN A 106 -16.11 4.79 7.79
C GLN A 106 -17.43 4.76 8.60
N ALA A 107 -18.48 4.14 8.07
CA ALA A 107 -19.77 4.03 8.77
C ALA A 107 -19.69 3.19 10.06
N ARG A 108 -18.99 2.04 10.04
CA ARG A 108 -18.82 1.19 11.24
C ARG A 108 -17.95 1.86 12.28
N ALA A 109 -16.85 2.48 11.86
CA ALA A 109 -15.96 3.20 12.76
C ALA A 109 -16.66 4.39 13.44
N LEU A 110 -17.45 5.15 12.68
CA LEU A 110 -18.28 6.23 13.23
C LEU A 110 -19.34 5.70 14.20
N GLY A 111 -20.01 4.59 13.86
CA GLY A 111 -21.00 3.96 14.74
C GLY A 111 -20.40 3.49 16.07
N LEU A 112 -19.26 2.81 16.03
CA LEU A 112 -18.54 2.37 17.23
C LEU A 112 -18.01 3.55 18.04
N GLY A 113 -17.44 4.56 17.36
CA GLY A 113 -16.97 5.78 18.02
C GLY A 113 -18.09 6.51 18.75
N LEU A 114 -19.26 6.66 18.10
CA LEU A 114 -20.44 7.25 18.72
C LEU A 114 -20.91 6.44 19.94
N LEU A 115 -20.93 5.11 19.84
CA LEU A 115 -21.33 4.23 20.94
C LEU A 115 -20.38 4.37 22.14
N VAL A 116 -19.06 4.43 21.90
CA VAL A 116 -18.06 4.67 22.95
C VAL A 116 -18.24 6.03 23.61
N VAL A 117 -18.51 7.09 22.83
CA VAL A 117 -18.75 8.44 23.36
C VAL A 117 -20.01 8.48 24.22
N VAL A 118 -21.13 7.95 23.71
CA VAL A 118 -22.40 7.90 24.46
C VAL A 118 -22.25 7.07 25.74
N GLY A 119 -21.60 5.91 25.65
CA GLY A 119 -21.33 5.07 26.82
C GLY A 119 -20.44 5.76 27.86
N GLY A 120 -19.40 6.47 27.41
CA GLY A 120 -18.53 7.26 28.28
C GLY A 120 -19.29 8.39 28.99
N LEU A 121 -20.12 9.14 28.26
CA LEU A 121 -20.96 10.19 28.82
C LEU A 121 -21.95 9.66 29.86
N LEU A 122 -22.64 8.55 29.55
CA LEU A 122 -23.53 7.90 30.51
C LEU A 122 -22.77 7.47 31.77
N GLY A 123 -21.60 6.86 31.61
CA GLY A 123 -20.74 6.48 32.74
C GLY A 123 -20.36 7.66 33.64
N VAL A 124 -20.01 8.80 33.05
CA VAL A 124 -19.70 10.03 33.80
C VAL A 124 -20.93 10.55 34.55
N VAL A 125 -22.10 10.56 33.92
CA VAL A 125 -23.35 10.98 34.57
C VAL A 125 -23.69 10.09 35.76
N PHE A 126 -23.61 8.75 35.60
CA PHE A 126 -23.87 7.81 36.70
C PHE A 126 -22.83 7.92 37.82
N ALA A 127 -21.55 8.14 37.48
CA ALA A 127 -20.50 8.33 38.47
C ALA A 127 -20.66 9.64 39.27
N GLY A 128 -21.09 10.72 38.59
CA GLY A 128 -21.37 12.00 39.24
C GLY A 128 -22.53 11.91 40.24
N LEU A 129 -23.58 11.14 39.92
CA LEU A 129 -24.68 10.87 40.85
C LEU A 129 -24.24 10.08 42.10
N GLY A 130 -23.14 9.32 42.01
CA GLY A 130 -22.54 8.61 43.14
C GLY A 130 -21.47 9.40 43.89
N GLU A 131 -21.27 10.68 43.59
CA GLU A 131 -20.28 11.61 44.20
C GLU A 131 -18.83 11.11 44.19
N SER A 132 -18.49 10.12 43.36
CA SER A 132 -17.17 9.50 43.37
C SER A 132 -16.31 9.97 42.20
N VAL A 133 -15.40 10.89 42.52
CA VAL A 133 -14.40 11.43 41.57
C VAL A 133 -13.57 10.31 40.93
N LEU A 134 -13.23 9.28 41.70
CA LEU A 134 -12.44 8.15 41.20
C LEU A 134 -13.14 7.44 40.02
N PHE A 135 -14.45 7.22 40.10
CA PHE A 135 -15.21 6.58 39.03
C PHE A 135 -15.27 7.46 37.78
N VAL A 136 -15.36 8.79 37.93
CA VAL A 136 -15.32 9.72 36.80
C VAL A 136 -13.98 9.63 36.07
N VAL A 137 -12.85 9.60 36.79
CA VAL A 137 -11.52 9.48 36.19
C VAL A 137 -11.37 8.14 35.48
N VAL A 138 -11.80 7.03 36.10
CA VAL A 138 -11.74 5.70 35.47
C VAL A 138 -12.59 5.66 34.20
N ALA A 139 -13.83 6.17 34.23
CA ALA A 139 -14.70 6.22 33.06
C ALA A 139 -14.11 7.07 31.92
N ALA A 140 -13.50 8.22 32.24
CA ALA A 140 -12.82 9.07 31.27
C ALA A 140 -11.61 8.37 30.63
N VAL A 141 -10.76 7.70 31.42
CA VAL A 141 -9.59 6.99 30.91
C VAL A 141 -10.01 5.79 30.05
N VAL A 142 -11.00 5.02 30.50
CA VAL A 142 -11.49 3.84 29.76
C VAL A 142 -12.15 4.25 28.45
N SER A 143 -12.98 5.30 28.44
CA SER A 143 -13.62 5.78 27.21
C SER A 143 -12.59 6.33 26.20
N SER A 144 -11.59 7.08 26.68
CA SER A 144 -10.48 7.57 25.85
C SER A 144 -9.66 6.41 25.25
N GLY A 145 -9.31 5.42 26.08
CA GLY A 145 -8.59 4.22 25.64
C GLY A 145 -9.39 3.41 24.62
N ALA A 146 -10.69 3.20 24.86
CA ALA A 146 -11.58 2.50 23.93
C ALA A 146 -11.68 3.23 22.58
N LEU A 147 -11.79 4.57 22.60
CA LEU A 147 -11.79 5.36 21.37
C LEU A 147 -10.47 5.23 20.61
N ALA A 148 -9.33 5.30 21.32
CA ALA A 148 -8.02 5.10 20.72
C ALA A 148 -7.89 3.71 20.07
N VAL A 149 -8.37 2.66 20.75
CA VAL A 149 -8.40 1.29 20.20
C VAL A 149 -9.29 1.22 18.95
N VAL A 150 -10.48 1.82 18.97
CA VAL A 150 -11.39 1.83 17.80
C VAL A 150 -10.72 2.52 16.60
N VAL A 151 -10.10 3.68 16.82
CA VAL A 151 -9.39 4.45 15.78
C VAL A 151 -8.25 3.61 15.20
N LEU A 152 -7.38 3.06 16.05
CA LEU A 152 -6.22 2.29 15.61
C LEU A 152 -6.62 0.97 14.94
N ALA A 153 -7.66 0.28 15.43
CA ALA A 153 -8.12 -0.98 14.86
C ALA A 153 -8.77 -0.83 13.47
N HIS A 154 -9.35 0.33 13.17
CA HIS A 154 -10.05 0.59 11.91
C HIS A 154 -9.22 1.36 10.88
N ARG A 155 -8.07 1.90 11.29
CA ARG A 155 -7.10 2.50 10.37
C ARG A 155 -6.41 1.38 9.61
N ARG A 156 -6.60 1.33 8.30
CA ARG A 156 -5.86 0.42 7.41
C ARG A 156 -5.16 1.22 6.33
N GLU A 157 -4.06 0.69 5.82
CA GLU A 157 -3.41 1.27 4.66
C GLU A 157 -4.32 1.13 3.43
N ARG A 158 -4.36 2.19 2.60
CA ARG A 158 -5.29 2.29 1.47
C ARG A 158 -5.11 1.13 0.49
N TRP A 159 -3.88 0.69 0.25
CA TRP A 159 -3.63 -0.46 -0.63
C TRP A 159 -4.33 -1.72 -0.14
N ARG A 160 -4.46 -1.92 1.18
CA ARG A 160 -5.11 -3.12 1.74
C ARG A 160 -6.63 -3.07 1.57
N VAL A 161 -7.21 -1.89 1.77
CA VAL A 161 -8.64 -1.65 1.53
C VAL A 161 -8.97 -1.82 0.05
N GLU A 162 -8.12 -1.28 -0.83
CA GLU A 162 -8.30 -1.41 -2.27
C GLU A 162 -8.12 -2.88 -2.70
N ALA A 163 -7.08 -3.56 -2.21
CA ALA A 163 -6.86 -4.99 -2.45
C ALA A 163 -8.07 -5.85 -2.05
N GLU A 164 -8.69 -5.58 -0.91
CA GLU A 164 -9.92 -6.26 -0.47
C GLU A 164 -11.11 -5.96 -1.41
N ARG A 165 -11.22 -4.74 -1.94
CA ARG A 165 -12.25 -4.36 -2.91
C ARG A 165 -12.03 -4.99 -4.29
N VAL A 166 -10.78 -5.04 -4.75
CA VAL A 166 -10.44 -5.59 -6.07
C VAL A 166 -10.23 -7.09 -6.05
N ALA A 167 -10.07 -7.74 -4.89
CA ALA A 167 -9.93 -9.19 -4.77
C ALA A 167 -10.94 -10.00 -5.63
N PRO A 168 -12.26 -9.70 -5.66
CA PRO A 168 -13.20 -10.41 -6.55
C PRO A 168 -13.02 -10.11 -8.05
N LEU A 169 -12.34 -9.01 -8.39
CA LEU A 169 -12.03 -8.55 -9.74
C LEU A 169 -10.63 -8.97 -10.22
N VAL A 170 -9.75 -9.40 -9.31
CA VAL A 170 -8.43 -9.94 -9.67
C VAL A 170 -8.66 -11.24 -10.43
N TRP A 171 -8.17 -11.27 -11.67
CA TRP A 171 -8.29 -12.44 -12.50
C TRP A 171 -7.28 -13.49 -12.03
N VAL A 172 -7.78 -14.58 -11.44
CA VAL A 172 -7.01 -15.80 -11.19
C VAL A 172 -7.38 -16.78 -12.30
N PRO A 173 -6.47 -17.12 -13.23
CA PRO A 173 -6.75 -18.16 -14.20
C PRO A 173 -7.06 -19.45 -13.44
N LYS A 174 -8.22 -20.04 -13.73
CA LYS A 174 -8.52 -21.40 -13.26
C LYS A 174 -7.44 -22.34 -13.84
N PRO A 175 -6.87 -23.24 -13.03
CA PRO A 175 -5.91 -24.23 -13.53
C PRO A 175 -6.53 -25.12 -14.60
#